data_AF-A0A923CWS4-F1
#
_entry.id   AF-A0A923CWS4-F1
#
_cell.length_a   1.000
_cell.length_b   1.000
_cell.length_c   1.000
_cell.angle_alpha   90.00
_cell.angle_beta   90.00
_cell.angle_gamma   90.00
#
_symmetry.space_group_name_H-M   'P 1'
#
loop_
_entity.id
_entity.type
_entity.pdbx_description
1 polymer ?
#
loop_
_entity_poly.entity_id
_entity_poly.type
_entity_poly.pdbx_seq_one_letter_code
_entity_poly.pdbx_strand_id
1 'polypeptide(L)'
;VVVSLVVVLWLVLRRWDYPVWAVMVLQLAFMGHVAGRMVLVGGVPLYRASILGLPGDKVVHAFNSLAAAAFVTALFRRLRLRLEGWEGFIVVMVVSGAGAVIEIIEYGGFLLLPVTHVGDYANNTQDLIANLAGAFAGWLVARTAMGRDV
;
A
#
# COMPACT_ATOMS: atom_id res chain seq x y z
N VAL A 1 -19.59 3.66 3.29
CA VAL A 1 -18.63 3.85 2.17
C VAL A 1 -17.49 2.84 2.23
N VAL A 2 -16.62 2.85 3.26
CA VAL A 2 -15.46 1.92 3.35
C VAL A 2 -15.88 0.45 3.29
N VAL A 3 -16.87 0.04 4.10
CA VAL A 3 -17.38 -1.35 4.07
C VAL A 3 -17.93 -1.72 2.69
N SER A 4 -18.66 -0.80 2.05
CA SER A 4 -19.20 -1.01 0.71
C SER A 4 -18.09 -1.18 -0.33
N LEU A 5 -17.02 -0.36 -0.26
CA LEU A 5 -15.85 -0.47 -1.12
C LEU A 5 -15.15 -1.83 -0.91
N VAL A 6 -14.95 -2.25 0.34
CA VAL A 6 -14.37 -3.56 0.68
C VAL A 6 -15.20 -4.71 0.13
N VAL A 7 -16.54 -4.66 0.27
CA VAL A 7 -17.43 -5.69 -0.27
C VAL A 7 -17.36 -5.74 -1.79
N VAL A 8 -17.40 -4.60 -2.48
CA VAL A 8 -17.29 -4.55 -3.94
C VAL A 8 -15.95 -5.10 -4.41
N LEU A 9 -14.84 -4.66 -3.80
CA LEU A 9 -13.50 -5.19 -4.10
C LEU A 9 -13.44 -6.70 -3.87
N TRP A 10 -13.97 -7.20 -2.76
CA TRP A 10 -14.01 -8.64 -2.50
C TRP A 10 -14.81 -9.40 -3.56
N LEU A 11 -16.00 -8.92 -3.94
CA LEU A 11 -16.85 -9.54 -4.96
C LEU A 11 -16.19 -9.59 -6.35
N VAL A 12 -15.41 -8.56 -6.69
CA VAL A 12 -14.68 -8.48 -7.95
C VAL A 12 -13.45 -9.39 -7.91
N LEU A 13 -12.66 -9.32 -6.84
CA LEU A 13 -11.37 -10.00 -6.73
C LEU A 13 -11.53 -11.50 -6.46
N ARG A 14 -12.55 -11.96 -5.71
CA ARG A 14 -12.77 -13.39 -5.41
C ARG A 14 -12.94 -14.30 -6.63
N ARG A 15 -13.07 -13.74 -7.83
CA ARG A 15 -13.21 -14.47 -9.10
C ARG A 15 -11.87 -14.97 -9.64
N TRP A 16 -10.76 -14.59 -9.01
CA TRP A 16 -9.41 -14.90 -9.48
C TRP A 16 -8.65 -15.73 -8.46
N ASP A 17 -7.89 -16.72 -8.94
CA ASP A 17 -6.97 -17.50 -8.13
C ASP A 17 -5.67 -16.71 -7.92
N TYR A 18 -5.56 -16.05 -6.77
CA TYR A 18 -4.34 -15.39 -6.36
C TYR A 18 -3.42 -16.35 -5.61
N PRO A 19 -2.10 -16.20 -5.76
CA PRO A 19 -1.18 -16.92 -4.89
C PRO A 19 -1.40 -16.48 -3.43
N VAL A 20 -1.51 -17.46 -2.53
CA VAL A 20 -1.84 -17.26 -1.11
C VAL A 20 -0.91 -16.24 -0.46
N TRP A 21 0.39 -16.31 -0.76
CA TRP A 21 1.38 -15.38 -0.20
C TRP A 21 1.07 -13.92 -0.56
N ALA A 22 0.57 -13.64 -1.78
CA ALA A 22 0.31 -12.27 -2.22
C ALA A 22 -0.90 -11.67 -1.51
N VAL A 23 -1.92 -12.52 -1.28
CA VAL A 23 -3.09 -12.13 -0.50
C VAL A 23 -2.73 -11.92 0.97
N MET A 24 -1.92 -12.81 1.56
CA MET A 24 -1.43 -12.65 2.94
C MET A 24 -0.64 -11.34 3.11
N VAL A 25 0.29 -11.05 2.21
CA VAL A 25 1.10 -9.84 2.25
C VAL A 25 0.24 -8.58 2.14
N LEU A 26 -0.76 -8.57 1.25
CA LEU A 26 -1.70 -7.44 1.13
C LEU A 26 -2.58 -7.27 2.38
N GLN A 27 -3.03 -8.37 3.00
CA GLN A 27 -3.78 -8.31 4.25
C GLN A 27 -2.93 -7.78 5.40
N LEU A 28 -1.69 -8.24 5.54
CA LEU A 28 -0.76 -7.74 6.55
C LEU A 28 -0.46 -6.26 6.36
N ALA A 29 -0.29 -5.79 5.12
CA ALA A 29 -0.15 -4.37 4.80
C ALA A 29 -1.38 -3.56 5.21
N PHE A 30 -2.58 -4.01 4.84
CA PHE A 30 -3.83 -3.36 5.24
C PHE A 30 -3.98 -3.31 6.77
N MET A 31 -3.72 -4.43 7.46
CA MET A 31 -3.74 -4.50 8.92
C MET A 31 -2.72 -3.55 9.54
N GLY A 32 -1.51 -3.47 8.98
CA GLY A 32 -0.47 -2.53 9.41
C GLY A 32 -0.90 -1.07 9.29
N HIS A 33 -1.57 -0.71 8.19
CA HIS A 33 -2.14 0.62 7.98
C HIS A 33 -3.18 0.97 9.05
N VAL A 34 -4.15 0.08 9.29
CA VAL A 34 -5.20 0.29 10.30
C VAL A 34 -4.59 0.34 11.71
N ALA A 35 -3.64 -0.56 12.00
CA ALA A 35 -2.91 -0.59 13.26
C ALA A 35 -2.12 0.71 13.52
N GLY A 36 -1.67 1.39 12.47
CA GLY A 36 -0.96 2.66 12.52
C GLY A 36 -1.51 3.71 13.47
N ARG A 37 -2.83 3.86 13.49
CA ARG A 37 -3.53 4.82 14.38
C ARG A 37 -4.07 4.17 15.66
N MET A 38 -4.26 2.86 15.66
CA MET A 38 -4.94 2.14 16.76
C MET A 38 -3.98 1.54 17.79
N VAL A 39 -2.81 1.08 17.35
CA VAL A 39 -1.81 0.46 18.22
C VAL A 39 -0.94 1.55 18.83
N LEU A 40 -0.84 1.55 20.16
CA LEU A 40 0.01 2.48 20.90
C LEU A 40 1.36 1.82 21.18
N VAL A 41 2.45 2.51 20.84
CA VAL A 41 3.83 2.13 21.16
C VAL A 41 4.42 3.22 22.04
N GLY A 42 4.72 2.90 23.30
CA GLY A 42 5.21 3.90 24.25
C GLY A 42 4.19 5.02 24.54
N GLY A 43 2.89 4.72 24.46
CA GLY A 43 1.81 5.69 24.73
C GLY A 43 1.43 6.60 23.56
N VAL A 44 2.12 6.50 22.42
CA VAL A 44 1.76 7.24 21.19
C VAL A 44 1.28 6.28 20.10
N PRO A 45 0.40 6.70 19.18
CA PRO A 45 0.04 5.88 18.01
C PRO A 45 1.26 5.43 17.23
N LEU A 46 1.24 4.22 16.67
CA LEU A 46 2.33 3.62 15.89
C LEU A 46 2.84 4.57 14.79
N TYR A 47 1.96 5.31 14.13
CA TYR A 47 2.32 6.33 13.12
C TYR A 47 3.19 7.47 13.64
N ARG A 48 3.11 7.78 14.94
CA ARG A 48 3.92 8.79 15.60
C ARG A 48 5.15 8.20 16.31
N ALA A 49 5.23 6.88 16.41
CA ALA A 49 6.41 6.23 16.96
C ALA A 49 7.59 6.36 15.98
N SER A 50 8.80 6.47 16.52
CA SER A 50 10.02 6.42 15.71
C SER A 50 10.41 4.96 15.51
N ILE A 51 10.48 4.52 14.25
CA ILE A 51 10.92 3.18 13.86
C ILE A 51 12.25 3.35 13.12
N LEU A 52 13.34 2.89 13.74
CA LEU A 52 14.70 3.03 13.20
C LEU A 52 15.09 4.48 12.84
N GLY A 53 14.57 5.46 13.58
CA GLY A 53 14.83 6.89 13.34
C GLY A 53 13.91 7.55 12.31
N LEU A 54 12.98 6.80 11.72
CA LEU A 54 11.98 7.32 10.78
C LEU A 54 10.60 7.41 11.46
N PRO A 55 9.76 8.40 11.07
CA PRO A 55 8.37 8.42 11.51
C PRO A 55 7.62 7.15 11.06
N GLY A 56 6.86 6.55 11.97
CA GLY A 56 6.23 5.25 11.77
C GLY A 56 5.21 5.21 10.65
N ASP A 57 4.52 6.33 10.38
CA ASP A 57 3.64 6.48 9.21
C ASP A 57 4.41 6.20 7.91
N LYS A 58 5.57 6.85 7.70
CA LYS A 58 6.39 6.68 6.48
C LYS A 58 6.86 5.24 6.31
N VAL A 59 7.19 4.58 7.41
CA VAL A 59 7.57 3.17 7.39
C VAL A 59 6.40 2.32 6.93
N VAL A 60 5.20 2.52 7.50
CA VAL A 60 4.01 1.76 7.11
C VAL A 60 3.61 2.04 5.66
N HIS A 61 3.66 3.29 5.19
CA HIS A 61 3.42 3.65 3.79
C HIS A 61 4.38 2.92 2.84
N ALA A 62 5.68 2.95 3.13
CA ALA A 62 6.68 2.24 2.32
C ALA A 62 6.44 0.71 2.31
N PHE A 63 6.16 0.09 3.45
CA PHE A 63 5.86 -1.34 3.52
C PHE A 63 4.57 -1.73 2.78
N ASN A 64 3.53 -0.90 2.88
CA ASN A 64 2.27 -1.14 2.19
C ASN A 64 2.43 -1.04 0.68
N SER A 65 3.15 -0.04 0.18
CA SER A 65 3.43 0.08 -1.25
C SER A 65 4.38 -1.01 -1.75
N LEU A 66 5.31 -1.49 -0.93
CA LEU A 66 6.13 -2.67 -1.25
C LEU A 66 5.25 -3.90 -1.46
N ALA A 67 4.38 -4.20 -0.50
CA ALA A 67 3.41 -5.29 -0.56
C ALA A 67 2.50 -5.18 -1.78
N ALA A 68 1.95 -3.99 -2.03
CA ALA A 68 1.08 -3.72 -3.16
C ALA A 68 1.80 -3.88 -4.50
N ALA A 69 3.05 -3.41 -4.64
CA ALA A 69 3.84 -3.57 -5.86
C ALA A 69 4.19 -5.04 -6.14
N ALA A 70 4.51 -5.81 -5.11
CA ALA A 70 4.70 -7.25 -5.25
C ALA A 70 3.42 -7.95 -5.72
N PHE A 71 2.26 -7.59 -5.14
CA PHE A 71 0.95 -8.10 -5.55
C PHE A 71 0.59 -7.71 -7.00
N VAL A 72 0.73 -6.43 -7.38
CA VAL A 72 0.42 -5.94 -8.73
C VAL A 72 1.34 -6.58 -9.77
N THR A 73 2.62 -6.78 -9.45
CA THR A 73 3.56 -7.49 -10.32
C THR A 73 3.10 -8.94 -10.56
N ALA A 74 2.76 -9.66 -9.49
CA ALA A 74 2.25 -11.03 -9.60
C ALA A 74 0.94 -11.08 -10.40
N LEU A 75 0.05 -10.11 -10.21
CA LEU A 75 -1.21 -9.99 -10.96
C LEU A 75 -0.97 -9.76 -12.46
N PHE A 76 -0.08 -8.83 -12.82
CA PHE A 76 0.22 -8.53 -14.22
C PHE A 76 0.79 -9.73 -14.97
N ARG A 77 1.68 -10.48 -14.31
CA ARG A 77 2.26 -11.71 -14.87
C ARG A 77 1.23 -12.82 -15.04
N ARG A 78 0.38 -13.02 -14.03
CA ARG A 78 -0.74 -13.97 -14.08
C ARG A 78 -1.72 -13.65 -15.22
N LEU A 79 -1.98 -12.37 -15.45
CA LEU A 79 -2.81 -11.87 -16.56
C LEU A 79 -2.08 -11.87 -17.91
N ARG A 80 -0.81 -12.28 -17.95
CA ARG A 80 0.05 -12.32 -19.13
C ARG A 80 0.12 -10.98 -19.86
N LEU A 81 0.11 -9.88 -19.11
CA LEU A 81 0.25 -8.54 -19.67
C LEU A 81 1.67 -8.37 -20.24
N ARG A 82 1.77 -8.09 -21.54
CA ARG A 82 3.05 -7.86 -22.21
C ARG A 82 3.35 -6.37 -22.15
N LEU A 83 4.15 -5.97 -21.16
CA LEU A 83 4.49 -4.56 -20.90
C LEU A 83 5.88 -4.15 -21.45
N GLU A 84 6.53 -4.99 -22.26
CA GLU A 84 7.74 -4.67 -23.04
C GLU A 84 8.78 -3.77 -22.34
N GLY A 85 9.28 -4.20 -21.18
CA GLY A 85 10.30 -3.47 -20.41
C GLY A 85 9.76 -2.31 -19.55
N TRP A 86 8.53 -1.87 -19.76
CA TRP A 86 7.85 -0.84 -18.97
C TRP A 86 7.16 -1.36 -17.71
N GLU A 87 7.17 -2.67 -17.47
CA GLU A 87 6.52 -3.31 -16.31
C GLU A 87 6.81 -2.58 -15.00
N GLY A 88 8.10 -2.30 -14.72
CA GLY A 88 8.49 -1.64 -13.48
C GLY A 88 7.92 -0.23 -13.33
N PHE A 89 8.01 0.58 -14.38
CA PHE A 89 7.44 1.92 -14.38
C PHE A 89 5.92 1.88 -14.16
N ILE A 90 5.20 1.01 -14.88
CA ILE A 90 3.75 0.91 -14.79
C ILE A 90 3.33 0.42 -13.40
N VAL A 91 3.99 -0.61 -12.85
CA VAL A 91 3.71 -1.11 -11.49
C VAL A 91 3.90 0.00 -10.46
N VAL A 92 5.03 0.71 -10.52
CA VAL A 92 5.31 1.82 -9.59
C VAL A 92 4.24 2.90 -9.69
N MET A 93 3.89 3.33 -10.91
CA MET A 93 2.87 4.36 -11.11
C MET A 93 1.47 3.92 -10.66
N VAL A 94 1.10 2.66 -10.89
CA VAL A 94 -0.19 2.11 -10.42
C VAL A 94 -0.25 2.14 -8.89
N VAL A 95 0.81 1.70 -8.22
CA VAL A 95 0.85 1.64 -6.75
C VAL A 95 0.95 3.03 -6.13
N SER A 96 1.76 3.92 -6.68
CA SER A 96 1.83 5.31 -6.23
C SER A 96 0.49 6.05 -6.45
N GLY A 97 -0.19 5.79 -7.57
CA GLY A 97 -1.53 6.29 -7.84
C GLY A 97 -2.55 5.76 -6.83
N ALA A 98 -2.49 4.48 -6.48
CA ALA A 98 -3.32 3.91 -5.42
C ALA A 98 -3.02 4.54 -4.05
N GLY A 99 -1.75 4.80 -3.73
CA GLY A 99 -1.33 5.53 -2.53
C GLY A 99 -1.93 6.93 -2.47
N ALA A 100 -1.92 7.68 -3.58
CA ALA A 100 -2.58 8.99 -3.65
C ALA A 100 -4.10 8.91 -3.43
N VAL A 101 -4.75 7.85 -3.91
CA VAL A 101 -6.19 7.63 -3.62
C VAL A 101 -6.42 7.37 -2.13
N ILE A 102 -5.52 6.65 -1.45
CA ILE A 102 -5.60 6.46 0.01
C ILE A 102 -5.47 7.80 0.74
N GLU A 103 -4.53 8.67 0.37
CA GLU A 103 -4.42 10.02 0.95
C GLU A 103 -5.69 10.86 0.75
N ILE A 104 -6.32 10.77 -0.43
CA ILE A 104 -7.60 11.43 -0.69
C ILE A 104 -8.71 10.88 0.23
N ILE A 105 -8.73 9.57 0.48
CA ILE A 105 -9.68 8.95 1.42
C ILE A 105 -9.40 9.40 2.85
N GLU A 106 -8.13 9.48 3.28
CA GLU A 106 -7.75 10.00 4.60
C GLU A 106 -8.19 11.45 4.77
N TYR A 107 -7.94 12.29 3.75
CA TYR A 107 -8.41 13.68 3.73
C TYR A 107 -9.94 13.76 3.74
N GLY A 108 -10.65 12.90 3.02
CA GLY A 108 -12.10 12.80 3.12
C GLY A 108 -12.56 12.44 4.54
N GLY A 109 -11.85 11.52 5.21
CA GLY A 109 -12.05 11.18 6.61
C GLY A 109 -11.86 12.38 7.54
N PHE A 110 -10.83 13.19 7.30
CA PHE A 110 -10.56 14.44 8.03
C PHE A 110 -11.79 15.36 8.08
N LEU A 111 -12.40 15.57 6.92
CA LEU A 111 -13.50 16.51 6.75
C LEU A 111 -14.80 16.01 7.39
N LEU A 112 -14.96 14.69 7.50
CA LEU A 112 -16.20 14.05 7.94
C LEU A 112 -16.18 13.65 9.43
N LEU A 113 -15.00 13.45 10.02
CA LEU A 113 -14.85 12.96 11.38
C LEU A 113 -14.16 14.02 12.27
N PRO A 114 -14.81 14.48 13.35
CA PRO A 114 -14.33 15.59 14.17
C PRO A 114 -13.05 15.31 14.98
N VAL A 115 -12.49 14.10 14.90
CA VAL A 115 -11.39 13.63 15.77
C VAL A 115 -10.21 13.04 14.99
N THR A 116 -10.23 13.10 13.66
CA THR A 116 -9.10 12.61 12.86
C THR A 116 -8.10 13.75 12.67
N HIS A 117 -6.87 13.58 13.14
CA HIS A 117 -5.74 14.42 12.70
C HIS A 117 -5.16 13.80 11.44
N VAL A 118 -5.18 14.50 10.31
CA VAL A 118 -4.46 14.09 9.10
C VAL A 118 -3.21 14.96 8.95
N GLY A 119 -2.22 14.46 8.23
CA GLY A 119 -1.01 15.20 7.95
C GLY A 119 -1.26 16.53 7.23
N ASP A 120 -0.33 17.47 7.39
CA ASP A 120 -0.29 18.67 6.55
C ASP A 120 0.24 18.34 5.14
N TYR A 121 0.40 19.36 4.29
CA TYR A 121 0.92 19.18 2.93
C TYR A 121 2.30 18.51 2.89
N ALA A 122 3.18 18.85 3.85
CA ALA A 122 4.52 18.27 3.93
C ALA A 122 4.45 16.79 4.30
N ASN A 123 3.61 16.45 5.29
CA ASN A 123 3.35 15.08 5.71
C ASN A 123 2.79 14.23 4.54
N ASN A 124 1.73 14.71 3.87
CA ASN A 124 1.16 14.05 2.69
C ASN A 124 2.19 13.83 1.58
N THR A 125 3.04 14.84 1.32
CA THR A 125 4.11 14.70 0.32
C THR A 125 5.12 13.62 0.74
N GLN A 126 5.46 13.54 2.02
CA GLN A 126 6.35 12.49 2.54
C GLN A 126 5.72 11.10 2.46
N ASP A 127 4.40 10.95 2.64
CA ASP A 127 3.69 9.68 2.44
C ASP A 127 3.74 9.25 0.98
N LEU A 128 3.54 10.17 0.03
CA LEU A 128 3.69 9.88 -1.40
C LEU A 128 5.13 9.47 -1.76
N ILE A 129 6.14 10.09 -1.16
CA ILE A 129 7.55 9.68 -1.32
C ILE A 129 7.79 8.28 -0.76
N ALA A 130 7.26 8.00 0.44
CA ALA A 130 7.36 6.67 1.05
C ALA A 130 6.66 5.61 0.19
N ASN A 131 5.47 5.92 -0.34
CA ASN A 131 4.74 5.06 -1.25
C ASN A 131 5.55 4.79 -2.54
N LEU A 132 6.16 5.82 -3.13
CA LEU A 132 7.01 5.69 -4.32
C LEU A 132 8.23 4.80 -4.06
N ALA A 133 8.95 5.03 -2.96
CA ALA A 133 10.11 4.24 -2.58
C ALA A 133 9.74 2.78 -2.30
N GLY A 134 8.64 2.56 -1.57
CA GLY A 134 8.08 1.25 -1.28
C GLY A 134 7.68 0.51 -2.56
N ALA A 135 6.98 1.17 -3.48
CA ALA A 135 6.55 0.58 -4.73
C ALA A 135 7.75 0.15 -5.61
N PHE A 136 8.78 0.97 -5.69
CA PHE A 136 10.01 0.64 -6.41
C PHE A 136 10.72 -0.56 -5.79
N ALA A 137 10.88 -0.58 -4.47
CA ALA A 137 11.47 -1.71 -3.76
C ALA A 137 10.66 -3.00 -3.94
N GLY A 138 9.33 -2.92 -3.84
CA GLY A 138 8.44 -4.07 -4.03
C GLY A 138 8.50 -4.66 -5.42
N TRP A 139 8.57 -3.82 -6.46
CA TRP A 139 8.80 -4.29 -7.82
C TRP A 139 10.16 -4.98 -7.96
N LEU A 140 11.24 -4.42 -7.41
CA LEU A 140 12.57 -5.05 -7.44
C LEU A 140 12.57 -6.41 -6.75
N VAL A 141 11.97 -6.51 -5.56
CA VAL A 141 11.84 -7.77 -4.81
C VAL A 141 11.03 -8.78 -5.60
N ALA A 142 9.90 -8.38 -6.19
CA ALA A 142 9.09 -9.28 -7.00
C ALA A 142 9.82 -9.73 -8.26
N ARG A 143 10.61 -8.86 -8.89
CA ARG A 143 11.43 -9.19 -10.04
C ARG A 143 12.50 -10.23 -9.74
N THR A 144 13.09 -10.21 -8.55
CA THR A 144 14.17 -11.14 -8.18
C THR A 144 13.65 -12.43 -7.53
N ALA A 145 12.61 -12.34 -6.70
CA ALA A 145 12.07 -13.47 -5.95
C ALA A 145 11.04 -14.30 -6.74
N MET A 146 10.31 -13.67 -7.67
CA MET A 146 9.36 -14.35 -8.54
C MET A 146 10.05 -14.48 -9.90
N GLY A 147 10.48 -15.70 -10.24
CA GLY A 147 11.01 -16.01 -11.57
C GLY A 147 10.05 -15.57 -12.67
N ARG A 148 10.53 -15.54 -13.92
CA ARG A 148 9.74 -15.10 -15.09
C ARG A 148 8.52 -15.99 -15.40
N ASP A 149 8.33 -17.08 -14.66
CA ASP A 149 7.41 -18.17 -14.99
C ASP A 149 6.11 -18.19 -14.14
N VAL A 150 5.78 -17.10 -13.43
CA VAL A 150 4.45 -16.92 -12.79
C VAL A 150 3.44 -16.39 -13.80
#